data_AF-A0A4Y3VN75-F1
#
_entry.id   AF-A0A4Y3VN75-F1
#
_cell.length_a   1.000
_cell.length_b   1.000
_cell.length_c   1.000
_cell.angle_alpha   90.00
_cell.angle_beta   90.00
_cell.angle_gamma   90.00
#
_symmetry.space_group_name_H-M   'P 1'
#
loop_
_entity.id
_entity.type
_entity.pdbx_description
1 polymer ?
#
loop_
_entity_poly.entity_id
_entity_poly.type
_entity_poly.pdbx_seq_one_letter_code
_entity_poly.pdbx_strand_id
1 'polypeptide(L)'
;MGYAHEYATAIMHRGRVPMEPADFVPDWADRPRKAKYYPGAESFPLPDTTYPSHATVTAGCLPDGNSGEALPFSLPLLSGMLLDSYGLVGRRLGVQANTDLGALPHYPQANWSRGTASGGGLYPVSVYWVSGPSGPLAPGAHYYSPPHHAMQRLLAGDVSGEVRAALGAHGEATDQYLVLGVKYWQNAFKYNSFSFHAVSMDVGALLQTWHIWARARGLRLAPALWFDEARLSRLLGLGEDEEGLFAVVPLLWDTQRSTSDAPESVGAAVTRQDLERSRTVLDFDTLRRIHRATAEHATDRPAPGALDSSAPAALAGTADPVALPSAALPEVSLRAALRARRSSFGRFDATVPVTAAQLATTLAACAEARLHSDAEPDGTPRLARLYAFVNHVDGVEPGAYAYEPGTHTLQLVVPGAPGSFLQRNYFLSNYNLEQAAAVIVPAMRTTAVLDAVGDRGYRLVNATVGAIAQTFYTAAAALGLGAGVALGFDNISYIEELGLENSGEAPLLIMLLGNERPQPADFRSDIA
;
A
#
# COMPACT_ATOMS: atom_id res chain seq x y z
N MET A 1 6.56 25.22 9.52
CA MET A 1 6.77 24.20 8.47
C MET A 1 7.72 23.18 9.03
N GLY A 2 7.28 21.92 9.11
CA GLY A 2 8.12 20.83 9.59
C GLY A 2 8.98 20.26 8.46
N TYR A 3 9.81 19.25 8.77
CA TYR A 3 10.73 18.68 7.80
C TYR A 3 10.00 17.89 6.70
N ALA A 4 8.76 17.45 6.94
CA ALA A 4 7.99 16.74 5.92
C ALA A 4 7.62 17.61 4.72
N HIS A 5 7.46 18.94 4.90
CA HIS A 5 7.27 19.86 3.78
C HIS A 5 8.51 19.88 2.87
N GLU A 6 9.71 20.00 3.46
CA GLU A 6 10.97 19.96 2.71
C GLU A 6 11.16 18.63 1.97
N TYR A 7 10.90 17.52 2.66
CA TYR A 7 10.98 16.18 2.06
C TYR A 7 9.96 16.00 0.93
N ALA A 8 8.71 16.45 1.12
CA ALA A 8 7.68 16.40 0.09
C ALA A 8 8.11 17.20 -1.16
N THR A 9 8.63 18.41 -0.99
CA THR A 9 9.19 19.19 -2.10
C THR A 9 10.33 18.47 -2.79
N ALA A 10 11.30 17.93 -2.04
CA ALA A 10 12.42 17.18 -2.63
C ALA A 10 11.95 15.98 -3.47
N ILE A 11 10.91 15.27 -3.00
CA ILE A 11 10.30 14.15 -3.72
C ILE A 11 9.68 14.61 -5.05
N MET A 12 8.96 15.72 -5.06
CA MET A 12 8.34 16.25 -6.28
C MET A 12 9.38 16.66 -7.32
N HIS A 13 10.54 17.16 -6.88
CA HIS A 13 11.60 17.60 -7.78
C HIS A 13 12.61 16.49 -8.13
N ARG A 14 12.48 15.29 -7.57
CA ARG A 14 13.53 14.24 -7.66
C ARG A 14 13.89 13.80 -9.08
N GLY A 15 12.96 13.95 -10.03
CA GLY A 15 13.19 13.66 -11.45
C GLY A 15 14.09 14.67 -12.15
N ARG A 16 14.17 15.88 -11.61
CA ARG A 16 14.96 17.01 -12.14
C ARG A 16 16.20 17.30 -11.27
N VAL A 17 16.11 17.06 -9.96
CA VAL A 17 17.17 17.25 -8.96
C VAL A 17 17.31 15.97 -8.13
N PRO A 18 18.40 15.20 -8.30
CA PRO A 18 18.60 13.96 -7.54
C PRO A 18 18.58 14.19 -6.02
N MET A 19 18.00 13.25 -5.28
CA MET A 19 18.09 13.26 -3.83
C MET A 19 19.44 12.69 -3.38
N GLU A 20 20.09 13.36 -2.43
CA GLU A 20 21.33 12.85 -1.84
C GLU A 20 21.11 11.51 -1.11
N PRO A 21 22.06 10.57 -1.18
CA PRO A 21 23.28 10.59 -2.00
C PRO A 21 23.01 10.34 -3.49
N ALA A 22 23.39 11.29 -4.36
CA ALA A 22 23.05 11.26 -5.79
C ALA A 22 23.73 10.11 -6.57
N ASP A 23 24.98 9.78 -6.21
CA ASP A 23 25.79 8.75 -6.90
C ASP A 23 25.69 7.37 -6.22
N PHE A 24 24.66 7.14 -5.41
CA PHE A 24 24.51 5.87 -4.70
C PHE A 24 24.18 4.72 -5.65
N VAL A 25 24.98 3.65 -5.55
CA VAL A 25 24.78 2.41 -6.30
C VAL A 25 24.45 1.27 -5.32
N PRO A 26 23.27 0.63 -5.44
CA PRO A 26 22.91 -0.53 -4.62
C PRO A 26 23.87 -1.71 -4.78
N ASP A 27 24.37 -2.27 -3.68
CA ASP A 27 25.07 -3.56 -3.67
C ASP A 27 24.06 -4.71 -3.60
N TRP A 28 23.73 -5.28 -4.75
CA TRP A 28 22.80 -6.41 -4.84
C TRP A 28 23.35 -7.72 -4.27
N ALA A 29 24.67 -7.88 -4.20
CA ALA A 29 25.29 -9.05 -3.58
C ALA A 29 25.11 -9.01 -2.05
N ASP A 30 25.27 -7.82 -1.47
CA ASP A 30 25.11 -7.56 -0.03
C ASP A 30 23.68 -7.12 0.36
N ARG A 31 22.67 -7.32 -0.50
CA ARG A 31 21.28 -6.95 -0.22
C ARG A 31 20.71 -7.59 1.07
N PRO A 32 19.72 -6.98 1.72
CA PRO A 32 19.12 -7.52 2.93
C PRO A 32 18.27 -8.76 2.69
N ARG A 33 17.85 -9.41 3.78
CA ARG A 33 16.82 -10.47 3.73
C ARG A 33 15.47 -9.88 3.32
N LYS A 34 14.70 -10.63 2.51
CA LYS A 34 13.31 -10.27 2.11
C LYS A 34 12.27 -10.41 3.24
N ALA A 35 12.67 -10.96 4.38
CA ALA A 35 11.89 -11.12 5.59
C ALA A 35 12.87 -11.17 6.78
N LYS A 36 12.44 -10.69 7.95
CA LYS A 36 13.22 -10.79 9.19
C LYS A 36 13.42 -12.26 9.58
N TYR A 37 14.52 -12.54 10.27
CA TYR A 37 14.91 -13.86 10.73
C TYR A 37 15.32 -13.81 12.20
N TYR A 38 14.53 -14.46 13.05
CA TYR A 38 14.78 -14.57 14.49
C TYR A 38 15.27 -15.98 14.85
N PRO A 39 16.58 -16.20 15.04
CA PRO A 39 17.11 -17.51 15.37
C PRO A 39 16.58 -18.03 16.71
N GLY A 40 16.20 -19.31 16.73
CA GLY A 40 15.70 -19.97 17.94
C GLY A 40 14.36 -19.46 18.45
N ALA A 41 13.68 -18.59 17.71
CA ALA A 41 12.28 -18.26 17.97
C ALA A 41 11.40 -19.47 17.64
N GLU A 42 10.50 -19.82 18.54
CA GLU A 42 9.52 -20.88 18.31
C GLU A 42 8.50 -20.42 17.26
N SER A 43 8.14 -21.33 16.36
CA SER A 43 7.29 -21.03 15.21
C SER A 43 6.01 -21.85 15.26
N PHE A 44 4.88 -21.19 15.11
CA PHE A 44 3.54 -21.78 15.06
C PHE A 44 3.01 -21.67 13.62
N PRO A 45 2.81 -22.78 12.90
CA PRO A 45 2.22 -22.72 11.57
C PRO A 45 0.80 -22.18 11.66
N LEU A 46 0.45 -21.28 10.74
CA LEU A 46 -0.92 -20.78 10.66
C LEU A 46 -1.79 -21.77 9.88
N PRO A 47 -3.07 -21.94 10.25
CA PRO A 47 -3.93 -22.94 9.63
C PRO A 47 -4.30 -22.56 8.20
N ASP A 48 -4.47 -23.56 7.34
CA ASP A 48 -5.07 -23.35 6.03
C ASP A 48 -6.53 -22.89 6.15
N THR A 49 -6.98 -22.12 5.16
CA THR A 49 -8.29 -21.47 5.20
C THR A 49 -9.05 -21.66 3.90
N THR A 50 -10.31 -22.05 4.02
CA THR A 50 -11.23 -21.99 2.89
C THR A 50 -11.58 -20.54 2.59
N TYR A 51 -11.84 -20.25 1.31
CA TYR A 51 -12.28 -18.94 0.89
C TYR A 51 -13.75 -19.01 0.49
N PRO A 52 -14.63 -18.22 1.12
CA PRO A 52 -16.05 -18.25 0.80
C PRO A 52 -16.29 -17.65 -0.59
N SER A 53 -17.24 -18.22 -1.33
CA SER A 53 -17.59 -17.77 -2.68
C SER A 53 -18.15 -16.35 -2.74
N HIS A 54 -18.81 -15.89 -1.67
CA HIS A 54 -19.37 -14.54 -1.57
C HIS A 54 -18.32 -13.45 -1.32
N ALA A 55 -17.08 -13.79 -0.96
CA ALA A 55 -16.02 -12.81 -0.75
C ALA A 55 -15.41 -12.40 -2.11
N THR A 56 -16.14 -11.59 -2.86
CA THR A 56 -15.74 -11.18 -4.20
C THR A 56 -14.99 -9.85 -4.18
N VAL A 57 -14.32 -9.54 -5.31
CA VAL A 57 -13.66 -8.24 -5.49
C VAL A 57 -14.68 -7.11 -5.43
N THR A 58 -15.88 -7.31 -6.00
CA THR A 58 -17.02 -6.40 -5.89
C THR A 58 -17.29 -6.04 -4.43
N ALA A 59 -17.49 -7.03 -3.56
CA ALA A 59 -17.78 -6.80 -2.15
C ALA A 59 -16.66 -6.08 -1.38
N GLY A 60 -15.41 -6.28 -1.79
CA GLY A 60 -14.26 -5.61 -1.20
C GLY A 60 -14.01 -4.20 -1.70
N CYS A 61 -14.29 -3.90 -2.98
CA CYS A 61 -13.84 -2.67 -3.65
C CYS A 61 -14.97 -1.70 -4.02
N LEU A 62 -16.22 -2.15 -4.09
CA LEU A 62 -17.37 -1.32 -4.47
C LEU A 62 -18.36 -1.16 -3.31
N PRO A 63 -19.10 -0.04 -3.22
CA PRO A 63 -20.10 0.21 -2.17
C PRO A 63 -21.26 -0.80 -2.26
N ASP A 64 -21.43 -1.61 -1.22
CA ASP A 64 -22.52 -2.60 -1.14
C ASP A 64 -23.64 -2.16 -0.18
N GLY A 65 -23.53 -0.97 0.43
CA GLY A 65 -24.51 -0.44 1.39
C GLY A 65 -24.69 -1.27 2.67
N ASN A 66 -23.88 -2.31 2.88
CA ASN A 66 -24.04 -3.21 4.02
C ASN A 66 -23.47 -2.58 5.30
N SER A 67 -24.35 -2.03 6.12
CA SER A 67 -24.04 -1.37 7.40
C SER A 67 -24.14 -2.31 8.61
N GLY A 68 -24.31 -3.62 8.40
CA GLY A 68 -24.44 -4.61 9.46
C GLY A 68 -23.28 -4.63 10.46
N GLU A 69 -23.53 -5.20 11.64
CA GLU A 69 -22.54 -5.36 12.70
C GLU A 69 -21.30 -6.11 12.19
N ALA A 70 -20.11 -5.62 12.53
CA ALA A 70 -18.86 -6.20 12.07
C ALA A 70 -18.69 -7.60 12.67
N LEU A 71 -18.42 -8.60 11.82
CA LEU A 71 -18.08 -9.92 12.30
C LEU A 71 -16.73 -9.89 13.04
N PRO A 72 -16.53 -10.73 14.05
CA PRO A 72 -15.23 -10.84 14.71
C PRO A 72 -14.23 -11.67 13.89
N PHE A 73 -12.95 -11.41 14.11
CA PHE A 73 -11.84 -12.25 13.68
C PHE A 73 -11.74 -13.52 14.50
N SER A 74 -11.18 -14.53 13.85
CA SER A 74 -10.73 -15.79 14.44
C SER A 74 -9.35 -16.12 13.84
N LEU A 75 -8.64 -17.10 14.40
CA LEU A 75 -7.32 -17.49 13.87
C LEU A 75 -7.35 -17.92 12.39
N PRO A 76 -8.35 -18.69 11.90
CA PRO A 76 -8.50 -18.93 10.47
C PRO A 76 -8.69 -17.65 9.66
N LEU A 77 -9.47 -16.66 10.14
CA LEU A 77 -9.62 -15.40 9.40
C LEU A 77 -8.31 -14.62 9.33
N LEU A 78 -7.60 -14.49 10.46
CA LEU A 78 -6.30 -13.84 10.50
C LEU A 78 -5.29 -14.56 9.60
N SER A 79 -5.23 -15.89 9.67
CA SER A 79 -4.36 -16.72 8.84
C SER A 79 -4.58 -16.46 7.34
N GLY A 80 -5.84 -16.53 6.89
CA GLY A 80 -6.19 -16.34 5.49
C GLY A 80 -5.87 -14.94 5.00
N MET A 81 -6.12 -13.92 5.83
CA MET A 81 -5.78 -12.54 5.52
C MET A 81 -4.27 -12.36 5.34
N LEU A 82 -3.46 -12.89 6.26
CA LEU A 82 -2.00 -12.79 6.19
C LEU A 82 -1.42 -13.54 4.98
N LEU A 83 -1.91 -14.74 4.68
CA LEU A 83 -1.49 -15.52 3.52
C LEU A 83 -1.84 -14.83 2.21
N ASP A 84 -3.10 -14.44 2.05
CA ASP A 84 -3.60 -13.86 0.80
C ASP A 84 -3.06 -12.44 0.58
N SER A 85 -2.61 -11.73 1.62
CA SER A 85 -2.01 -10.39 1.50
C SER A 85 -0.48 -10.42 1.36
N TYR A 86 0.22 -11.01 2.31
CA TYR A 86 1.66 -10.81 2.48
C TYR A 86 2.47 -12.11 2.55
N GLY A 87 1.80 -13.26 2.54
CA GLY A 87 2.41 -14.57 2.31
C GLY A 87 2.95 -14.71 0.88
N LEU A 88 3.81 -15.72 0.68
CA LEU A 88 4.34 -16.03 -0.65
C LEU A 88 3.29 -16.86 -1.41
N VAL A 89 2.67 -16.28 -2.44
CA VAL A 89 1.53 -16.90 -3.14
C VAL A 89 1.88 -17.49 -4.51
N GLY A 90 3.06 -17.16 -5.05
CA GLY A 90 3.52 -17.72 -6.32
C GLY A 90 4.96 -17.35 -6.66
N ARG A 91 5.66 -18.22 -7.38
CA ARG A 91 6.99 -17.91 -7.92
C ARG A 91 6.83 -17.10 -9.20
N ARG A 92 7.57 -16.00 -9.33
CA ARG A 92 7.57 -15.15 -10.53
C ARG A 92 8.51 -15.73 -11.57
N LEU A 93 7.95 -16.38 -12.58
CA LEU A 93 8.69 -17.04 -13.66
C LEU A 93 8.51 -16.36 -15.04
N GLY A 94 7.48 -15.52 -15.20
CA GLY A 94 7.20 -14.86 -16.47
C GLY A 94 8.31 -13.90 -16.93
N VAL A 95 8.62 -13.97 -18.22
CA VAL A 95 9.61 -13.09 -18.88
C VAL A 95 9.01 -11.70 -19.09
N GLN A 96 9.72 -10.66 -18.66
CA GLN A 96 9.22 -9.29 -18.63
C GLN A 96 10.37 -8.28 -18.57
N ALA A 97 10.12 -7.01 -18.89
CA ALA A 97 11.15 -5.98 -19.13
C ALA A 97 11.92 -5.45 -17.88
N ASN A 98 11.61 -5.97 -16.69
CA ASN A 98 12.08 -5.51 -15.38
C ASN A 98 12.71 -6.66 -14.55
N THR A 99 12.96 -7.85 -15.12
CA THR A 99 13.64 -8.96 -14.43
C THR A 99 15.02 -9.18 -15.02
N ASP A 100 16.02 -9.40 -14.15
CA ASP A 100 17.27 -10.07 -14.53
C ASP A 100 16.97 -11.54 -14.86
N LEU A 101 16.99 -11.87 -16.14
CA LEU A 101 16.67 -13.22 -16.64
C LEU A 101 17.54 -14.30 -16.01
N GLY A 102 18.76 -13.95 -15.57
CA GLY A 102 19.68 -14.88 -14.90
C GLY A 102 19.16 -15.38 -13.55
N ALA A 103 18.29 -14.62 -12.86
CA ALA A 103 17.77 -15.00 -11.54
C ALA A 103 16.55 -15.95 -11.60
N LEU A 104 15.90 -16.09 -12.77
CA LEU A 104 14.68 -16.90 -12.93
C LEU A 104 14.89 -18.39 -12.57
N PRO A 105 15.95 -19.09 -13.03
CA PRO A 105 16.14 -20.51 -12.72
C PRO A 105 16.62 -20.77 -11.28
N HIS A 106 17.36 -19.85 -10.66
CA HIS A 106 18.03 -20.08 -9.38
C HIS A 106 17.10 -19.95 -8.16
N TYR A 107 16.80 -21.07 -7.50
CA TYR A 107 15.97 -21.10 -6.28
C TYR A 107 16.43 -20.11 -5.17
N PRO A 108 17.73 -19.97 -4.85
CA PRO A 108 18.18 -19.00 -3.83
C PRO A 108 17.91 -17.53 -4.18
N GLN A 109 17.64 -17.25 -5.45
CA GLN A 109 17.37 -15.91 -5.98
C GLN A 109 15.91 -15.73 -6.39
N ALA A 110 15.06 -16.73 -6.15
CA ALA A 110 13.68 -16.73 -6.60
C ALA A 110 12.92 -15.49 -6.10
N ASN A 111 12.18 -14.90 -7.03
CA ASN A 111 11.24 -13.83 -6.74
C ASN A 111 9.86 -14.43 -6.56
N TRP A 112 9.20 -14.03 -5.48
CA TRP A 112 7.86 -14.49 -5.12
C TRP A 112 6.88 -13.33 -5.22
N SER A 113 5.68 -13.60 -5.72
CA SER A 113 4.54 -12.69 -5.64
C SER A 113 3.90 -12.78 -4.26
N ARG A 114 3.30 -11.66 -3.86
CA ARG A 114 2.42 -11.52 -2.70
C ARG A 114 1.11 -10.88 -3.20
N GLY A 115 0.02 -11.03 -2.46
CA GLY A 115 -1.25 -10.38 -2.82
C GLY A 115 -1.18 -8.85 -2.77
N THR A 116 -0.27 -8.30 -1.97
CA THR A 116 -0.01 -6.87 -1.82
C THR A 116 1.06 -6.39 -2.80
N ALA A 117 0.89 -5.21 -3.40
CA ALA A 117 1.91 -4.53 -4.19
C ALA A 117 3.05 -3.99 -3.30
N SER A 118 4.26 -3.87 -3.85
CA SER A 118 5.37 -3.22 -3.15
C SER A 118 6.34 -2.59 -4.14
N GLY A 119 6.85 -1.41 -3.81
CA GLY A 119 7.87 -0.70 -4.56
C GLY A 119 9.09 -1.58 -4.82
N GLY A 120 9.33 -1.90 -6.10
CA GLY A 120 10.44 -2.78 -6.51
C GLY A 120 10.33 -4.24 -6.05
N GLY A 121 9.20 -4.65 -5.47
CA GLY A 121 9.01 -6.01 -4.94
C GLY A 121 9.94 -6.34 -3.77
N LEU A 122 10.27 -5.33 -2.95
CA LEU A 122 11.18 -5.49 -1.80
C LEU A 122 10.44 -5.96 -0.54
N TYR A 123 9.15 -5.61 -0.41
CA TYR A 123 8.27 -6.01 0.69
C TYR A 123 8.85 -5.72 2.09
N PRO A 124 9.10 -4.44 2.43
CA PRO A 124 9.81 -4.05 3.65
C PRO A 124 8.91 -3.99 4.90
N VAL A 125 7.60 -4.16 4.75
CA VAL A 125 6.66 -4.12 5.88
C VAL A 125 6.85 -5.37 6.74
N SER A 126 7.08 -5.17 8.03
CA SER A 126 7.05 -6.20 9.07
C SER A 126 5.63 -6.28 9.65
N VAL A 127 5.11 -7.49 9.87
CA VAL A 127 3.81 -7.69 10.53
C VAL A 127 4.03 -8.39 11.86
N TYR A 128 3.75 -7.69 12.95
CA TYR A 128 3.74 -8.26 14.30
C TYR A 128 2.31 -8.50 14.75
N TRP A 129 2.08 -9.57 15.50
CA TRP A 129 0.81 -9.84 16.17
C TRP A 129 1.03 -9.86 17.67
N VAL A 130 0.49 -8.85 18.35
CA VAL A 130 0.37 -8.84 19.82
C VAL A 130 -0.97 -9.46 20.16
N SER A 131 -0.93 -10.65 20.74
CA SER A 131 -2.10 -11.44 21.09
C SER A 131 -2.30 -11.49 22.60
N GLY A 132 -3.47 -11.07 23.07
CA GLY A 132 -3.94 -11.25 24.43
C GLY A 132 -4.69 -12.58 24.65
N PRO A 133 -5.24 -12.79 25.86
CA PRO A 133 -5.88 -14.03 26.29
C PRO A 133 -7.21 -14.40 25.61
N SER A 134 -7.78 -13.53 24.78
CA SER A 134 -8.95 -13.87 23.94
C SER A 134 -8.58 -14.79 22.76
N GLY A 135 -7.33 -14.74 22.32
CA GLY A 135 -6.83 -15.52 21.20
C GLY A 135 -6.64 -17.01 21.54
N PRO A 136 -6.56 -17.89 20.52
CA PRO A 136 -6.34 -19.32 20.74
C PRO A 136 -4.87 -19.69 21.05
N LEU A 137 -3.94 -18.73 20.97
CA LEU A 137 -2.53 -18.93 21.30
C LEU A 137 -2.23 -18.37 22.69
N ALA A 138 -1.15 -18.86 23.31
CA ALA A 138 -0.61 -18.24 24.52
C ALA A 138 -0.30 -16.76 24.26
N PRO A 139 -0.68 -15.84 25.17
CA PRO A 139 -0.44 -14.41 24.97
C PRO A 139 1.03 -14.07 24.72
N GLY A 140 1.27 -13.06 23.90
CA GLY A 140 2.64 -12.67 23.53
C GLY A 140 2.71 -11.75 22.31
N ALA A 141 3.96 -11.39 21.98
CA ALA A 141 4.28 -10.69 20.74
C ALA A 141 4.90 -11.68 19.74
N HIS A 142 4.36 -11.68 18.53
CA HIS A 142 4.73 -12.60 17.46
C HIS A 142 5.11 -11.82 16.21
N TYR A 143 6.03 -12.35 15.41
CA TYR A 143 6.30 -11.87 14.06
C TYR A 143 5.74 -12.85 13.05
N TYR A 144 4.95 -12.36 12.09
CA TYR A 144 4.51 -13.18 10.96
C TYR A 144 5.69 -13.41 10.02
N SER A 145 6.05 -14.67 9.80
CA SER A 145 7.10 -15.10 8.86
C SER A 145 6.47 -15.45 7.50
N PRO A 146 6.55 -14.56 6.48
CA PRO A 146 5.94 -14.81 5.18
C PRO A 146 6.42 -16.08 4.47
N PRO A 147 7.73 -16.44 4.49
CA PRO A 147 8.21 -17.65 3.81
C PRO A 147 7.65 -18.96 4.36
N HIS A 148 7.21 -18.97 5.61
CA HIS A 148 6.76 -20.18 6.31
C HIS A 148 5.25 -20.18 6.61
N HIS A 149 4.54 -19.08 6.29
CA HIS A 149 3.17 -18.84 6.72
C HIS A 149 2.95 -19.24 8.20
N ALA A 150 3.77 -18.66 9.08
CA ALA A 150 3.81 -19.02 10.49
C ALA A 150 4.03 -17.79 11.37
N MET A 151 3.63 -17.87 12.63
CA MET A 151 3.92 -16.87 13.66
C MET A 151 5.16 -17.30 14.45
N GLN A 152 6.18 -16.45 14.51
CA GLN A 152 7.37 -16.65 15.34
C GLN A 152 7.18 -15.91 16.66
N ARG A 153 7.21 -16.61 17.80
CA ARG A 153 7.05 -15.99 19.12
C ARG A 153 8.33 -15.29 19.54
N LEU A 154 8.21 -13.98 19.73
CA LEU A 154 9.29 -13.10 20.15
C LEU A 154 9.29 -12.85 21.66
N LEU A 155 8.09 -12.73 22.23
CA LEU A 155 7.85 -12.55 23.67
C LEU A 155 6.63 -13.37 24.09
N ALA A 156 6.69 -14.01 25.26
CA ALA A 156 5.58 -14.72 25.88
C ALA A 156 5.09 -13.95 27.11
N GLY A 157 3.77 -13.88 27.29
CA GLY A 157 3.12 -13.10 28.33
C GLY A 157 2.11 -12.12 27.74
N ASP A 158 1.07 -11.78 28.51
CA ASP A 158 0.08 -10.80 28.07
C ASP A 158 0.68 -9.40 28.13
N VAL A 159 0.95 -8.83 26.95
CA VAL A 159 1.44 -7.46 26.75
C VAL A 159 0.43 -6.61 25.97
N SER A 160 -0.82 -7.07 25.87
CA SER A 160 -1.89 -6.34 25.18
C SER A 160 -2.18 -4.98 25.83
N GLY A 161 -1.93 -4.85 27.14
CA GLY A 161 -2.04 -3.59 27.89
C GLY A 161 -1.10 -2.49 27.41
N GLU A 162 0.13 -2.83 26.98
CA GLU A 162 1.07 -1.85 26.42
C GLU A 162 0.58 -1.29 25.09
N VAL A 163 -0.07 -2.12 24.27
CA VAL A 163 -0.68 -1.68 23.02
C VAL A 163 -1.91 -0.81 23.27
N ARG A 164 -2.76 -1.15 24.25
CA ARG A 164 -3.85 -0.26 24.69
C ARG A 164 -3.34 1.09 25.15
N ALA A 165 -2.32 1.10 26.01
CA ALA A 165 -1.71 2.34 26.47
C ALA A 165 -1.15 3.19 25.32
N ALA A 166 -0.56 2.56 24.29
CA ALA A 166 -0.06 3.27 23.11
C ALA A 166 -1.18 3.86 22.24
N LEU A 167 -2.38 3.26 22.23
CA LEU A 167 -3.51 3.67 21.39
C LEU A 167 -4.50 4.61 22.09
N GLY A 168 -4.56 4.56 23.41
CA GLY A 168 -5.65 5.15 24.20
C GLY A 168 -7.00 4.49 23.86
N ALA A 169 -8.07 5.29 23.80
CA ALA A 169 -9.44 4.83 23.55
C ALA A 169 -9.60 3.97 22.27
N HIS A 170 -8.75 4.16 21.26
CA HIS A 170 -8.79 3.38 20.00
C HIS A 170 -8.39 1.91 20.18
N GLY A 171 -7.71 1.58 21.28
CA GLY A 171 -7.25 0.22 21.58
C GLY A 171 -8.17 -0.60 22.49
N GLU A 172 -9.17 0.01 23.14
CA GLU A 172 -9.86 -0.60 24.30
C GLU A 172 -10.79 -1.78 23.96
N ALA A 173 -11.25 -1.89 22.72
CA ALA A 173 -12.28 -2.86 22.30
C ALA A 173 -11.75 -4.29 22.11
N THR A 174 -10.45 -4.54 22.26
CA THR A 174 -9.84 -5.85 22.02
C THR A 174 -8.57 -6.05 22.85
N ASP A 175 -7.96 -7.22 22.73
CA ASP A 175 -6.61 -7.54 23.17
C ASP A 175 -5.75 -8.14 22.02
N GLN A 176 -6.25 -8.07 20.78
CA GLN A 176 -5.60 -8.59 19.57
C GLN A 176 -5.23 -7.43 18.64
N TYR A 177 -3.93 -7.26 18.37
CA TYR A 177 -3.41 -6.16 17.56
C TYR A 177 -2.40 -6.64 16.53
N LEU A 178 -2.54 -6.17 15.30
CA LEU A 178 -1.45 -6.22 14.33
C LEU A 178 -0.66 -4.91 14.39
N VAL A 179 0.65 -4.98 14.52
CA VAL A 179 1.54 -3.81 14.48
C VAL A 179 2.37 -3.89 13.21
N LEU A 180 2.31 -2.84 12.38
CA LEU A 180 3.03 -2.74 11.13
C LEU A 180 4.31 -1.93 11.31
N GLY A 181 5.45 -2.57 11.10
CA GLY A 181 6.77 -1.94 11.07
C GLY A 181 7.32 -1.84 9.64
N VAL A 182 8.36 -1.05 9.45
CA VAL A 182 9.15 -1.00 8.20
C VAL A 182 10.61 -1.03 8.57
N LYS A 183 11.30 -2.14 8.27
CA LYS A 183 12.75 -2.21 8.41
C LYS A 183 13.39 -1.43 7.27
N TYR A 184 13.90 -0.23 7.55
CA TYR A 184 14.29 0.72 6.50
C TYR A 184 15.34 0.14 5.56
N TRP A 185 16.33 -0.59 6.07
CA TRP A 185 17.38 -1.18 5.25
C TRP A 185 16.84 -2.13 4.16
N GLN A 186 15.70 -2.82 4.39
CA GLN A 186 15.07 -3.70 3.39
C GLN A 186 14.65 -2.97 2.11
N ASN A 187 14.51 -1.64 2.17
CA ASN A 187 14.13 -0.81 1.05
C ASN A 187 15.24 0.20 0.67
N ALA A 188 15.84 0.86 1.67
CA ALA A 188 16.84 1.90 1.49
C ALA A 188 18.14 1.41 0.84
N PHE A 189 18.49 0.11 0.95
CA PHE A 189 19.63 -0.45 0.20
C PHE A 189 19.50 -0.24 -1.32
N LYS A 190 18.25 -0.15 -1.83
CA LYS A 190 17.95 0.12 -3.24
C LYS A 190 17.57 1.59 -3.47
N TYR A 191 16.74 2.14 -2.58
CA TYR A 191 16.06 3.41 -2.81
C TYR A 191 16.59 4.58 -1.96
N ASN A 192 17.70 4.42 -1.24
CA ASN A 192 18.33 5.47 -0.43
C ASN A 192 17.31 6.36 0.33
N SER A 193 17.45 7.68 0.22
CA SER A 193 16.55 8.70 0.76
C SER A 193 15.13 8.69 0.17
N PHE A 194 14.91 8.12 -1.03
CA PHE A 194 13.56 7.90 -1.58
C PHE A 194 12.78 6.81 -0.83
N SER A 195 13.44 6.03 0.03
CA SER A 195 12.84 4.90 0.73
C SER A 195 11.58 5.28 1.51
N PHE A 196 11.59 6.39 2.27
CA PHE A 196 10.46 6.75 3.13
C PHE A 196 9.15 6.94 2.35
N HIS A 197 9.22 7.60 1.19
CA HIS A 197 8.09 7.77 0.28
C HIS A 197 7.55 6.41 -0.21
N ALA A 198 8.44 5.55 -0.71
CA ALA A 198 8.06 4.25 -1.24
C ALA A 198 7.46 3.32 -0.16
N VAL A 199 8.08 3.23 1.02
CA VAL A 199 7.61 2.32 2.07
C VAL A 199 6.32 2.77 2.72
N SER A 200 6.06 4.08 2.77
CA SER A 200 4.77 4.59 3.25
C SER A 200 3.62 4.16 2.32
N MET A 201 3.86 4.13 1.01
CA MET A 201 2.90 3.55 0.04
C MET A 201 2.77 2.04 0.20
N ASP A 202 3.85 1.31 0.47
CA ASP A 202 3.80 -0.14 0.71
C ASP A 202 2.93 -0.49 1.93
N VAL A 203 3.00 0.30 3.00
CA VAL A 203 2.11 0.15 4.16
C VAL A 203 0.66 0.38 3.77
N GLY A 204 0.38 1.45 3.02
CA GLY A 204 -0.97 1.73 2.50
C GLY A 204 -1.54 0.61 1.62
N ALA A 205 -0.70 0.04 0.75
CA ALA A 205 -1.09 -1.09 -0.07
C ALA A 205 -1.44 -2.32 0.77
N LEU A 206 -0.69 -2.60 1.84
CA LEU A 206 -1.00 -3.71 2.74
C LEU A 206 -2.31 -3.47 3.51
N LEU A 207 -2.47 -2.29 4.10
CA LEU A 207 -3.69 -1.90 4.81
C LEU A 207 -4.91 -1.99 3.90
N GLN A 208 -4.81 -1.54 2.66
CA GLN A 208 -5.91 -1.66 1.71
C GLN A 208 -6.18 -3.12 1.34
N THR A 209 -5.15 -3.94 1.16
CA THR A 209 -5.34 -5.39 0.92
C THR A 209 -6.13 -6.02 2.06
N TRP A 210 -5.82 -5.66 3.31
CA TRP A 210 -6.58 -6.12 4.47
C TRP A 210 -8.00 -5.55 4.51
N HIS A 211 -8.17 -4.27 4.19
CA HIS A 211 -9.48 -3.63 4.16
C HIS A 211 -10.42 -4.33 3.15
N ILE A 212 -10.01 -4.49 1.89
CA ILE A 212 -10.83 -5.16 0.88
C ILE A 212 -11.07 -6.63 1.22
N TRP A 213 -10.08 -7.30 1.83
CA TRP A 213 -10.20 -8.70 2.29
C TRP A 213 -11.19 -8.86 3.44
N ALA A 214 -11.13 -7.96 4.41
CA ALA A 214 -12.02 -7.94 5.57
C ALA A 214 -13.45 -7.61 5.13
N ARG A 215 -13.62 -6.54 4.35
CA ARG A 215 -14.90 -6.04 3.88
C ARG A 215 -15.67 -7.08 3.06
N ALA A 216 -14.99 -7.78 2.14
CA ALA A 216 -15.59 -8.87 1.36
C ALA A 216 -16.14 -10.03 2.23
N ARG A 217 -15.79 -10.07 3.51
CA ARG A 217 -16.20 -11.10 4.48
C ARG A 217 -17.03 -10.55 5.64
N GLY A 218 -17.51 -9.29 5.54
CA GLY A 218 -18.28 -8.63 6.61
C GLY A 218 -17.46 -8.25 7.85
N LEU A 219 -16.13 -8.28 7.76
CA LEU A 219 -15.22 -7.81 8.80
C LEU A 219 -14.92 -6.32 8.58
N ARG A 220 -14.55 -5.61 9.65
CA ARG A 220 -14.12 -4.21 9.58
C ARG A 220 -12.76 -4.04 10.25
N LEU A 221 -11.95 -3.14 9.69
CA LEU A 221 -10.65 -2.78 10.22
C LEU A 221 -10.57 -1.25 10.29
N ALA A 222 -10.02 -0.75 11.39
CA ALA A 222 -9.78 0.68 11.62
C ALA A 222 -8.34 0.87 12.11
N PRO A 223 -7.34 0.97 11.21
CA PRO A 223 -5.96 1.15 11.61
C PRO A 223 -5.74 2.47 12.34
N ALA A 224 -5.03 2.46 13.47
CA ALA A 224 -4.47 3.65 14.06
C ALA A 224 -3.16 4.00 13.38
N LEU A 225 -3.07 5.22 12.84
CA LEU A 225 -1.82 5.79 12.35
C LEU A 225 -1.18 6.70 13.41
N TRP A 226 -1.94 7.24 14.37
CA TRP A 226 -1.42 7.99 15.51
C TRP A 226 -1.47 7.15 16.80
N PHE A 227 -0.29 6.90 17.37
CA PHE A 227 -0.05 6.07 18.55
C PHE A 227 1.34 6.33 19.13
N ASP A 228 1.58 5.93 20.38
CA ASP A 228 2.90 6.00 21.02
C ASP A 228 3.90 5.00 20.38
N GLU A 229 4.55 5.45 19.30
CA GLU A 229 5.52 4.68 18.53
C GLU A 229 6.71 4.25 19.40
N ALA A 230 7.23 5.14 20.24
CA ALA A 230 8.38 4.85 21.11
C ALA A 230 8.08 3.75 22.13
N ARG A 231 6.86 3.74 22.72
CA ARG A 231 6.42 2.65 23.61
C ARG A 231 6.40 1.30 22.89
N LEU A 232 5.82 1.25 21.70
CA LEU A 232 5.73 -0.01 20.95
C LEU A 232 7.08 -0.47 20.40
N SER A 233 7.96 0.46 20.01
CA SER A 233 9.34 0.13 19.63
C SER A 233 10.11 -0.49 20.80
N ARG A 234 9.97 0.04 22.02
CA ARG A 234 10.55 -0.57 23.23
C ARG A 234 9.98 -1.96 23.51
N LEU A 235 8.66 -2.13 23.43
CA LEU A 235 8.01 -3.43 23.61
C LEU A 235 8.53 -4.48 22.60
N LEU A 236 8.65 -4.09 21.33
CA LEU A 236 9.09 -4.97 20.25
C LEU A 236 10.62 -5.09 20.13
N GLY A 237 11.39 -4.40 20.99
CA GLY A 237 12.85 -4.45 20.98
C GLY A 237 13.47 -3.88 19.71
N LEU A 238 12.84 -2.87 19.10
CA LEU A 238 13.24 -2.28 17.83
C LEU A 238 14.10 -1.03 18.04
N GLY A 239 15.17 -0.89 17.26
CA GLY A 239 15.89 0.37 17.14
C GLY A 239 15.06 1.37 16.34
N GLU A 240 14.70 2.51 16.95
CA GLU A 240 13.77 3.48 16.35
C GLU A 240 14.23 3.97 14.97
N ASP A 241 15.53 4.23 14.79
CA ASP A 241 16.08 4.63 13.48
C ASP A 241 16.25 3.47 12.47
N GLU A 242 16.17 2.22 12.92
CA GLU A 242 16.33 1.03 12.06
C GLU A 242 14.99 0.53 11.50
N GLU A 243 13.94 0.59 12.34
CA GLU A 243 12.60 0.15 12.01
C GLU A 243 11.54 1.07 12.64
N GLY A 244 10.86 1.84 11.79
CA GLY A 244 9.74 2.68 12.20
C GLY A 244 8.41 1.90 12.23
N LEU A 245 7.50 2.27 13.12
CA LEU A 245 6.16 1.68 13.22
C LEU A 245 5.12 2.60 12.58
N PHE A 246 4.37 2.08 11.61
CA PHE A 246 3.50 2.91 10.75
C PHE A 246 2.02 2.80 11.09
N ALA A 247 1.57 1.65 11.58
CA ALA A 247 0.16 1.44 11.90
C ALA A 247 0.00 0.38 12.99
N VAL A 248 -1.08 0.50 13.76
CA VAL A 248 -1.59 -0.56 14.63
C VAL A 248 -3.02 -0.85 14.22
N VAL A 249 -3.37 -2.12 14.04
CA VAL A 249 -4.70 -2.57 13.62
C VAL A 249 -5.31 -3.39 14.73
N PRO A 250 -6.23 -2.82 15.53
CA PRO A 250 -7.05 -3.57 16.47
C PRO A 250 -7.94 -4.57 15.70
N LEU A 251 -8.01 -5.81 16.18
CA LEU A 251 -8.86 -6.85 15.62
C LEU A 251 -9.99 -7.15 16.62
N LEU A 252 -11.24 -6.88 16.26
CA LEU A 252 -12.38 -7.42 17.02
C LEU A 252 -12.27 -8.95 17.01
N TRP A 253 -12.25 -9.60 18.18
CA TRP A 253 -12.02 -11.05 18.28
C TRP A 253 -13.27 -11.79 18.77
N ASP A 254 -13.44 -13.04 18.32
CA ASP A 254 -14.67 -13.83 18.52
C ASP A 254 -14.95 -14.19 19.97
N THR A 255 -13.89 -14.24 20.79
CA THR A 255 -13.96 -14.68 22.18
C THR A 255 -13.97 -13.47 23.10
N GLN A 256 -15.15 -12.99 23.50
CA GLN A 256 -15.26 -12.00 24.57
C GLN A 256 -14.98 -12.65 25.94
N ARG A 257 -13.72 -12.93 26.25
CA ARG A 257 -13.30 -12.88 27.65
C ARG A 257 -13.27 -11.41 28.04
N SER A 258 -13.80 -11.10 29.23
CA SER A 258 -13.69 -9.77 29.82
C SER A 258 -12.26 -9.26 29.60
N THR A 259 -12.11 -8.16 28.88
CA THR A 259 -10.84 -7.44 28.67
C THR A 259 -10.30 -6.82 29.96
N SER A 260 -10.91 -7.17 31.12
CA SER A 260 -10.57 -6.66 32.44
C SER A 260 -9.09 -6.82 32.74
N ASP A 261 -8.46 -5.66 32.93
CA ASP A 261 -7.15 -5.42 33.52
C ASP A 261 -6.06 -6.40 33.06
N ALA A 262 -5.73 -6.42 31.76
CA ALA A 262 -4.39 -6.92 31.44
C ALA A 262 -3.40 -6.04 32.23
N PRO A 263 -2.54 -6.65 33.06
CA PRO A 263 -1.66 -5.90 33.94
C PRO A 263 -0.75 -5.00 33.10
N GLU A 264 -0.42 -3.81 33.60
CA GLU A 264 0.68 -3.03 33.04
C GLU A 264 1.93 -3.91 33.08
N SER A 265 2.41 -4.33 31.91
CA SER A 265 3.59 -5.19 31.80
C SER A 265 4.85 -4.32 31.80
N VAL A 266 5.05 -3.58 32.90
CA VAL A 266 6.15 -2.62 33.03
C VAL A 266 7.49 -3.35 32.86
N GLY A 267 8.21 -3.03 31.78
CA GLY A 267 9.53 -3.58 31.48
C GLY A 267 9.55 -4.87 30.65
N ALA A 268 8.40 -5.40 30.23
CA ALA A 268 8.37 -6.51 29.28
C ALA A 268 8.78 -6.02 27.88
N ALA A 269 9.82 -6.63 27.31
CA ALA A 269 10.32 -6.29 25.98
C ALA A 269 10.84 -7.53 25.26
N VAL A 270 10.70 -7.54 23.94
CA VAL A 270 11.32 -8.54 23.08
C VAL A 270 12.84 -8.40 23.18
N THR A 271 13.51 -9.49 23.56
CA THR A 271 14.98 -9.58 23.59
C THR A 271 15.55 -10.34 22.39
N ARG A 272 14.68 -11.00 21.61
CA ARG A 272 15.02 -11.71 20.38
C ARG A 272 15.44 -10.69 19.32
N GLN A 273 16.63 -10.88 18.74
CA GLN A 273 17.17 -10.00 17.72
C GLN A 273 16.95 -10.58 16.31
N ASP A 274 16.64 -9.72 15.36
CA ASP A 274 16.64 -10.04 13.93
C ASP A 274 18.08 -10.14 13.41
N LEU A 275 18.39 -11.20 12.67
CA LEU A 275 19.69 -11.36 12.04
C LEU A 275 19.67 -10.89 10.58
N GLU A 276 20.23 -9.70 10.37
CA GLU A 276 20.52 -9.18 9.04
C GLU A 276 21.54 -10.05 8.28
N ARG A 277 21.33 -10.19 6.96
CA ARG A 277 22.23 -10.86 6.01
C ARG A 277 23.29 -9.91 5.47
N SER A 278 22.96 -8.65 5.25
CA SER A 278 23.91 -7.63 4.78
C SER A 278 25.10 -7.51 5.72
N ARG A 279 26.31 -7.47 5.16
CA ARG A 279 27.55 -7.20 5.92
C ARG A 279 27.67 -5.73 6.25
N THR A 280 27.19 -4.87 5.34
CA THR A 280 27.19 -3.42 5.49
C THR A 280 25.75 -2.93 5.51
N VAL A 281 25.37 -2.26 6.60
CA VAL A 281 24.11 -1.52 6.69
C VAL A 281 24.46 -0.04 6.59
N LEU A 282 23.88 0.63 5.59
CA LEU A 282 24.08 2.07 5.41
C LEU A 282 22.89 2.83 5.97
N ASP A 283 23.19 4.04 6.41
CA ASP A 283 22.23 4.98 6.94
C ASP A 283 22.20 6.23 6.05
N PHE A 284 21.02 6.84 5.92
CA PHE A 284 20.77 7.97 5.03
C PHE A 284 20.15 9.10 5.85
N ASP A 285 20.86 10.22 5.95
CA ASP A 285 20.44 11.34 6.81
C ASP A 285 19.02 11.83 6.52
N THR A 286 18.69 12.04 5.25
CA THR A 286 17.34 12.44 4.81
C THR A 286 16.27 11.45 5.27
N LEU A 287 16.52 10.14 5.17
CA LEU A 287 15.61 9.09 5.62
C LEU A 287 15.41 9.12 7.13
N ARG A 288 16.50 9.22 7.90
CA ARG A 288 16.43 9.34 9.36
C ARG A 288 15.68 10.59 9.79
N ARG A 289 15.95 11.75 9.16
CA ARG A 289 15.30 13.02 9.49
C ARG A 289 13.78 12.96 9.23
N ILE A 290 13.35 12.41 8.09
CA ILE A 290 11.91 12.29 7.80
C ILE A 290 11.24 11.27 8.71
N HIS A 291 11.91 10.15 9.01
CA HIS A 291 11.40 9.19 9.99
C HIS A 291 11.15 9.87 11.35
N ARG A 292 12.16 10.53 11.92
CA ARG A 292 12.06 11.20 13.22
C ARG A 292 11.01 12.31 13.23
N ALA A 293 10.96 13.14 12.19
CA ALA A 293 9.96 14.20 12.06
C ALA A 293 8.52 13.65 12.09
N THR A 294 8.28 12.50 11.46
CA THR A 294 6.96 11.84 11.49
C THR A 294 6.67 11.08 12.79
N ALA A 295 7.67 10.86 13.65
CA ALA A 295 7.55 10.15 14.91
C ALA A 295 7.42 11.08 16.14
N GLU A 296 7.99 12.30 16.09
CA GLU A 296 8.05 13.25 17.21
C GLU A 296 6.68 13.56 17.84
N HIS A 297 5.63 13.66 17.01
CA HIS A 297 4.26 13.97 17.40
C HIS A 297 3.28 12.81 17.15
N ALA A 298 3.75 11.57 17.24
CA ALA A 298 2.94 10.40 16.91
C ALA A 298 1.71 10.20 17.82
N THR A 299 1.70 10.78 19.03
CA THR A 299 0.57 10.75 19.96
C THR A 299 -0.47 11.84 19.71
N ASP A 300 -0.16 12.84 18.88
CA ASP A 300 -1.02 14.01 18.65
C ASP A 300 -2.08 13.68 17.59
N ARG A 301 -3.07 12.87 17.99
CA ARG A 301 -4.13 12.41 17.10
C ARG A 301 -4.93 13.58 16.51
N PRO A 302 -5.22 13.60 15.19
CA PRO A 302 -6.01 14.64 14.56
C PRO A 302 -7.42 14.76 15.18
N ALA A 303 -7.90 15.99 15.32
CA ALA A 303 -9.30 16.21 15.67
C ALA A 303 -10.24 15.77 14.52
N PRO A 304 -11.48 15.34 14.81
CA PRO A 304 -12.48 15.09 13.77
C PRO A 304 -12.64 16.31 12.84
N GLY A 305 -12.65 16.08 11.53
CA GLY A 305 -12.76 17.13 10.52
C GLY A 305 -11.47 17.89 10.21
N ALA A 306 -10.32 17.54 10.82
CA ALA A 306 -9.04 18.21 10.55
C ALA A 306 -8.66 18.20 9.05
N LEU A 307 -9.02 17.14 8.33
CA LEU A 307 -8.71 16.96 6.91
C LEU A 307 -9.75 17.56 5.96
N ASP A 308 -10.81 18.20 6.44
CA ASP A 308 -11.88 18.71 5.59
C ASP A 308 -11.38 19.74 4.57
N SER A 309 -10.42 20.56 4.99
CA SER A 309 -9.78 21.58 4.14
C SER A 309 -8.75 21.00 3.14
N SER A 310 -8.37 19.73 3.30
CA SER A 310 -7.40 19.02 2.46
C SER A 310 -8.05 18.32 1.27
N ALA A 311 -9.38 18.37 1.13
CA ALA A 311 -10.10 17.85 -0.03
C ALA A 311 -9.60 18.45 -1.35
N PRO A 312 -9.69 17.70 -2.47
CA PRO A 312 -9.41 18.19 -3.82
C PRO A 312 -10.08 19.54 -4.10
N ALA A 313 -9.38 20.44 -4.80
CA ALA A 313 -9.93 21.74 -5.17
C ALA A 313 -11.10 21.56 -6.15
N ALA A 314 -12.06 22.50 -6.19
CA ALA A 314 -13.14 22.43 -7.18
C ALA A 314 -12.57 22.45 -8.61
N LEU A 315 -13.14 21.63 -9.52
CA LEU A 315 -12.74 21.63 -10.92
C LEU A 315 -13.23 22.90 -11.61
N ALA A 316 -12.32 23.62 -12.26
CA ALA A 316 -12.64 24.73 -13.14
C ALA A 316 -12.92 24.20 -14.56
N GLY A 317 -14.02 23.47 -14.75
CA GLY A 317 -14.42 22.96 -16.06
C GLY A 317 -15.48 23.83 -16.74
N THR A 318 -15.28 24.18 -18.01
CA THR A 318 -16.31 24.83 -18.86
C THR A 318 -16.83 23.92 -19.98
N ALA A 319 -16.21 22.76 -20.19
CA ALA A 319 -16.62 21.77 -21.19
C ALA A 319 -17.60 20.76 -20.59
N ASP A 320 -18.53 20.25 -21.41
CA ASP A 320 -19.50 19.26 -20.97
C ASP A 320 -18.80 17.96 -20.51
N PRO A 321 -19.15 17.43 -19.32
CA PRO A 321 -18.52 16.23 -18.79
C PRO A 321 -18.92 14.98 -19.59
N VAL A 322 -17.97 14.05 -19.76
CA VAL A 322 -18.23 12.74 -20.39
C VAL A 322 -18.80 11.80 -19.34
N ALA A 323 -20.04 11.35 -19.54
CA ALA A 323 -20.67 10.35 -18.67
C ALA A 323 -20.03 8.98 -18.87
N LEU A 324 -19.71 8.30 -17.76
CA LEU A 324 -19.15 6.96 -17.79
C LEU A 324 -20.23 5.89 -17.61
N PRO A 325 -20.06 4.68 -18.22
CA PRO A 325 -20.93 3.54 -17.95
C PRO A 325 -20.85 3.12 -16.49
N SER A 326 -21.95 2.59 -15.92
CA SER A 326 -21.99 2.12 -14.54
C SER A 326 -20.85 1.15 -14.21
N ALA A 327 -20.19 1.40 -13.08
CA ALA A 327 -19.13 0.54 -12.58
C ALA A 327 -19.67 -0.85 -12.20
N ALA A 328 -19.05 -1.90 -12.75
CA ALA A 328 -19.40 -3.29 -12.46
C ALA A 328 -18.15 -4.18 -12.52
N LEU A 329 -17.81 -4.81 -11.39
CA LEU A 329 -16.76 -5.81 -11.34
C LEU A 329 -17.35 -7.21 -11.56
N PRO A 330 -16.62 -8.11 -12.24
CA PRO A 330 -17.07 -9.49 -12.40
C PRO A 330 -17.04 -10.24 -11.07
N GLU A 331 -17.86 -11.29 -10.97
CA GLU A 331 -17.94 -12.19 -9.81
C GLU A 331 -16.69 -13.07 -9.69
N VAL A 332 -15.58 -12.44 -9.31
CA VAL A 332 -14.29 -13.07 -9.08
C VAL A 332 -14.03 -13.05 -7.58
N SER A 333 -13.65 -14.20 -7.00
CA SER A 333 -13.22 -14.24 -5.60
C SER A 333 -12.02 -13.33 -5.40
N LEU A 334 -12.00 -12.55 -4.32
CA LEU A 334 -10.90 -11.63 -4.06
C LEU A 334 -9.55 -12.37 -3.89
N ARG A 335 -9.54 -13.57 -3.30
CA ARG A 335 -8.35 -14.43 -3.27
C ARG A 335 -7.80 -14.72 -4.67
N ALA A 336 -8.66 -15.04 -5.64
CA ALA A 336 -8.21 -15.30 -7.00
C ALA A 336 -7.61 -14.04 -7.64
N ALA A 337 -8.26 -12.88 -7.47
CA ALA A 337 -7.75 -11.61 -7.98
C ALA A 337 -6.39 -11.26 -7.36
N LEU A 338 -6.24 -11.35 -6.03
CA LEU A 338 -4.98 -11.08 -5.33
C LEU A 338 -3.82 -11.99 -5.80
N ARG A 339 -4.12 -13.26 -6.14
CA ARG A 339 -3.12 -14.21 -6.66
C ARG A 339 -2.78 -13.99 -8.14
N ALA A 340 -3.76 -13.58 -8.95
CA ALA A 340 -3.57 -13.32 -10.38
C ALA A 340 -2.91 -11.96 -10.67
N ARG A 341 -3.10 -11.02 -9.75
CA ARG A 341 -2.56 -9.66 -9.78
C ARG A 341 -1.05 -9.67 -10.00
N ARG A 342 -0.61 -8.90 -10.99
CA ARG A 342 0.81 -8.72 -11.32
C ARG A 342 1.05 -7.36 -11.95
N SER A 343 2.31 -6.94 -11.93
CA SER A 343 2.78 -5.80 -12.71
C SER A 343 3.13 -6.28 -14.13
N SER A 344 2.57 -5.63 -15.15
CA SER A 344 2.68 -6.03 -16.55
C SER A 344 4.06 -5.83 -17.16
N PHE A 345 4.83 -4.83 -16.72
CA PHE A 345 6.19 -4.51 -17.19
C PHE A 345 6.41 -4.69 -18.70
N GLY A 346 5.95 -3.70 -19.49
CA GLY A 346 6.21 -3.64 -20.93
C GLY A 346 5.36 -4.57 -21.80
N ARG A 347 4.33 -5.20 -21.23
CA ARG A 347 3.44 -6.15 -21.93
C ARG A 347 2.19 -5.54 -22.55
N PHE A 348 1.95 -4.24 -22.39
CA PHE A 348 0.75 -3.60 -22.92
C PHE A 348 0.65 -3.68 -24.45
N ASP A 349 -0.57 -3.79 -24.94
CA ASP A 349 -0.92 -3.89 -26.35
C ASP A 349 -2.03 -2.89 -26.70
N ALA A 350 -1.67 -1.84 -27.43
CA ALA A 350 -2.62 -0.82 -27.87
C ALA A 350 -3.59 -1.30 -28.95
N THR A 351 -3.33 -2.44 -29.60
CA THR A 351 -4.21 -2.95 -30.68
C THR A 351 -5.54 -3.48 -30.17
N VAL A 352 -5.62 -3.78 -28.86
CA VAL A 352 -6.84 -4.17 -28.17
C VAL A 352 -7.19 -3.07 -27.16
N PRO A 353 -8.13 -2.18 -27.48
CA PRO A 353 -8.49 -1.09 -26.59
C PRO A 353 -9.15 -1.62 -25.30
N VAL A 354 -9.04 -0.84 -24.23
CA VAL A 354 -9.85 -1.05 -23.03
C VAL A 354 -11.23 -0.43 -23.27
N THR A 355 -12.29 -1.04 -22.76
CA THR A 355 -13.64 -0.47 -22.91
C THR A 355 -13.86 0.69 -21.92
N ALA A 356 -14.74 1.65 -22.27
CA ALA A 356 -15.16 2.70 -21.33
C ALA A 356 -15.66 2.13 -19.98
N ALA A 357 -16.38 1.01 -19.99
CA ALA A 357 -16.89 0.35 -18.78
C ALA A 357 -15.75 -0.18 -17.88
N GLN A 358 -14.69 -0.74 -18.47
CA GLN A 358 -13.51 -1.18 -17.73
C GLN A 358 -12.74 -0.01 -17.10
N LEU A 359 -12.55 1.09 -17.84
CA LEU A 359 -11.95 2.31 -17.30
C LEU A 359 -12.81 2.88 -16.16
N ALA A 360 -14.12 3.02 -16.39
CA ALA A 360 -15.09 3.54 -15.43
C ALA A 360 -15.11 2.74 -14.12
N THR A 361 -15.15 1.41 -14.24
CA THR A 361 -15.12 0.50 -13.10
C THR A 361 -13.82 0.62 -12.32
N THR A 362 -12.68 0.72 -13.01
CA THR A 362 -11.37 0.89 -12.38
C THR A 362 -11.29 2.21 -11.62
N LEU A 363 -11.73 3.32 -12.23
CA LEU A 363 -11.76 4.64 -11.60
C LEU A 363 -12.69 4.67 -10.38
N ALA A 364 -13.89 4.10 -10.47
CA ALA A 364 -14.82 4.01 -9.36
C ALA A 364 -14.24 3.24 -8.18
N ALA A 365 -13.68 2.04 -8.43
CA ALA A 365 -13.04 1.25 -7.38
C ALA A 365 -11.87 2.00 -6.73
N CYS A 366 -10.99 2.62 -7.53
CA CYS A 366 -9.88 3.42 -7.02
C CYS A 366 -10.34 4.62 -6.18
N ALA A 367 -11.43 5.30 -6.60
CA ALA A 367 -11.96 6.44 -5.86
C ALA A 367 -12.51 6.03 -4.49
N GLU A 368 -12.98 4.79 -4.32
CA GLU A 368 -13.43 4.24 -3.03
C GLU A 368 -12.30 3.83 -2.07
N ALA A 369 -11.05 3.80 -2.52
CA ALA A 369 -9.94 3.45 -1.64
C ALA A 369 -9.72 4.50 -0.54
N ARG A 370 -9.73 4.04 0.72
CA ARG A 370 -9.52 4.84 1.94
C ARG A 370 -8.81 3.98 2.98
N LEU A 371 -8.07 4.58 3.91
CA LEU A 371 -7.42 3.80 4.97
C LEU A 371 -8.38 3.44 6.10
N HIS A 372 -9.48 4.19 6.25
CA HIS A 372 -10.42 4.08 7.37
C HIS A 372 -9.70 4.17 8.73
N SER A 373 -8.70 5.05 8.78
CA SER A 373 -7.84 5.22 9.94
C SER A 373 -8.48 6.11 11.01
N ASP A 374 -7.82 6.23 12.16
CA ASP A 374 -8.18 7.19 13.21
C ASP A 374 -8.16 8.66 12.76
N ALA A 375 -7.50 8.98 11.65
CA ALA A 375 -7.55 10.30 11.00
C ALA A 375 -8.62 10.43 9.90
N GLU A 376 -9.24 9.33 9.48
CA GLU A 376 -10.28 9.30 8.43
C GLU A 376 -11.59 8.67 8.95
N PRO A 377 -12.25 9.26 9.98
CA PRO A 377 -13.56 8.80 10.42
C PRO A 377 -14.62 8.90 9.30
N ASP A 378 -15.73 8.19 9.47
CA ASP A 378 -16.86 8.24 8.53
C ASP A 378 -17.30 9.68 8.27
N GLY A 379 -17.46 10.04 6.99
CA GLY A 379 -17.78 11.41 6.57
C GLY A 379 -16.58 12.25 6.14
N THR A 380 -15.34 11.82 6.41
CA THR A 380 -14.13 12.49 5.90
C THR A 380 -14.19 12.58 4.36
N PRO A 381 -13.90 13.74 3.74
CA PRO A 381 -13.89 13.85 2.29
C PRO A 381 -12.82 12.94 1.66
N ARG A 382 -12.96 12.64 0.37
CA ARG A 382 -11.86 11.97 -0.36
C ARG A 382 -10.68 12.94 -0.43
N LEU A 383 -9.49 12.45 -0.11
CA LEU A 383 -8.28 13.29 -0.10
C LEU A 383 -7.56 13.31 -1.46
N ALA A 384 -7.83 12.32 -2.32
CA ALA A 384 -7.22 12.20 -3.63
C ALA A 384 -8.22 12.47 -4.74
N ARG A 385 -7.76 13.19 -5.77
CA ARG A 385 -8.39 13.23 -7.09
C ARG A 385 -7.69 12.26 -8.02
N LEU A 386 -8.45 11.58 -8.86
CA LEU A 386 -7.91 10.73 -9.92
C LEU A 386 -7.96 11.50 -11.24
N TYR A 387 -6.80 11.67 -11.85
CA TYR A 387 -6.69 12.07 -13.25
C TYR A 387 -6.50 10.83 -14.12
N ALA A 388 -7.01 10.84 -15.34
CA ALA A 388 -6.86 9.77 -16.31
C ALA A 388 -6.38 10.36 -17.63
N PHE A 389 -5.15 10.02 -18.03
CA PHE A 389 -4.68 10.21 -19.38
C PHE A 389 -5.15 9.04 -20.23
N VAL A 390 -6.11 9.28 -21.11
CA VAL A 390 -6.75 8.28 -21.98
C VAL A 390 -6.01 8.24 -23.31
N ASN A 391 -5.52 7.05 -23.70
CA ASN A 391 -4.91 6.79 -25.01
C ASN A 391 -5.81 5.91 -25.88
N HIS A 392 -6.08 4.67 -25.45
CA HIS A 392 -6.70 3.60 -26.25
C HIS A 392 -7.92 3.03 -25.53
N VAL A 393 -8.93 3.87 -25.31
CA VAL A 393 -10.18 3.47 -24.63
C VAL A 393 -11.35 3.65 -25.57
N ASP A 394 -12.05 2.56 -25.89
CA ASP A 394 -13.22 2.59 -26.75
C ASP A 394 -14.33 3.41 -26.12
N GLY A 395 -14.80 4.43 -26.85
CA GLY A 395 -15.88 5.33 -26.43
C GLY A 395 -15.44 6.52 -25.56
N VAL A 396 -14.13 6.73 -25.35
CA VAL A 396 -13.60 7.92 -24.70
C VAL A 396 -12.49 8.50 -25.57
N GLU A 397 -12.64 9.75 -26.00
CA GLU A 397 -11.63 10.42 -26.83
C GLU A 397 -10.28 10.52 -26.09
N PRO A 398 -9.14 10.48 -26.82
CA PRO A 398 -7.84 10.69 -26.21
C PRO A 398 -7.70 12.09 -25.59
N GLY A 399 -7.19 12.14 -24.36
CA GLY A 399 -7.06 13.37 -23.57
C GLY A 399 -6.66 13.10 -22.13
N ALA A 400 -6.38 14.16 -21.38
CA ALA A 400 -6.25 14.13 -19.93
C ALA A 400 -7.58 14.58 -19.29
N TYR A 401 -8.09 13.78 -18.37
CA TYR A 401 -9.38 13.99 -17.72
C TYR A 401 -9.24 13.99 -16.20
N ALA A 402 -10.03 14.79 -15.51
CA ALA A 402 -10.27 14.65 -14.08
C ALA A 402 -11.53 13.80 -13.86
N TYR A 403 -11.45 12.79 -13.00
CA TYR A 403 -12.59 11.95 -12.65
C TYR A 403 -13.37 12.58 -11.48
N GLU A 404 -14.69 12.70 -11.66
CA GLU A 404 -15.63 13.12 -10.61
C GLU A 404 -16.45 11.92 -10.13
N PRO A 405 -16.13 11.35 -8.95
CA PRO A 405 -16.82 10.17 -8.44
C PRO A 405 -18.31 10.40 -8.16
N GLY A 406 -18.70 11.63 -7.75
CA GLY A 406 -20.08 11.93 -7.34
C GLY A 406 -21.08 11.85 -8.49
N THR A 407 -20.69 12.34 -9.67
CA THR A 407 -21.50 12.29 -10.90
C THR A 407 -21.10 11.15 -11.83
N HIS A 408 -20.04 10.42 -11.50
CA HIS A 408 -19.47 9.34 -12.32
C HIS A 408 -19.14 9.81 -13.75
N THR A 409 -18.38 10.90 -13.84
CA THR A 409 -18.04 11.57 -15.12
C THR A 409 -16.55 11.88 -15.24
N LEU A 410 -16.09 12.05 -16.48
CA LEU A 410 -14.76 12.60 -16.81
C LEU A 410 -14.89 14.05 -17.28
N GLN A 411 -14.23 14.96 -16.58
CA GLN A 411 -14.06 16.35 -17.00
C GLN A 411 -12.79 16.46 -17.83
N LEU A 412 -12.89 16.91 -19.09
CA LEU A 412 -11.72 17.13 -19.93
C LEU A 412 -10.87 18.27 -19.35
N VAL A 413 -9.56 18.02 -19.20
CA VAL A 413 -8.54 18.97 -18.75
C VAL A 413 -7.65 19.38 -19.93
N VAL A 414 -7.07 18.39 -20.63
CA VAL A 414 -6.22 18.61 -21.81
C VAL A 414 -6.72 17.76 -22.97
N PRO A 415 -7.11 18.36 -24.11
CA PRO A 415 -7.49 17.59 -25.30
C PRO A 415 -6.28 17.00 -26.02
N GLY A 416 -6.49 15.87 -26.70
CA GLY A 416 -5.51 15.29 -27.62
C GLY A 416 -4.74 14.11 -27.04
N ALA A 417 -4.05 13.38 -27.91
CA ALA A 417 -3.39 12.13 -27.55
C ALA A 417 -2.22 12.34 -26.56
N PRO A 418 -2.28 11.79 -25.34
CA PRO A 418 -1.27 12.07 -24.31
C PRO A 418 -0.01 11.19 -24.40
N GLY A 419 0.00 10.16 -25.26
CA GLY A 419 1.07 9.16 -25.34
C GLY A 419 2.49 9.73 -25.38
N SER A 420 2.76 10.75 -26.21
CA SER A 420 4.10 11.35 -26.31
C SER A 420 4.50 12.14 -25.06
N PHE A 421 3.55 12.81 -24.40
CA PHE A 421 3.78 13.46 -23.11
C PHE A 421 4.14 12.40 -22.05
N LEU A 422 3.32 11.36 -21.94
CA LEU A 422 3.50 10.29 -20.97
C LEU A 422 4.86 9.61 -21.14
N GLN A 423 5.23 9.22 -22.36
CA GLN A 423 6.47 8.48 -22.61
C GLN A 423 7.73 9.32 -22.40
N ARG A 424 7.72 10.60 -22.76
CA ARG A 424 8.89 11.50 -22.57
C ARG A 424 9.14 11.84 -21.10
N ASN A 425 8.10 11.83 -20.27
CA ASN A 425 8.19 12.13 -18.84
C ASN A 425 8.32 10.87 -17.97
N TYR A 426 8.60 9.71 -18.56
CA TYR A 426 8.84 8.45 -17.85
C TYR A 426 10.32 8.05 -17.90
N PHE A 427 10.95 7.82 -16.75
CA PHE A 427 12.40 7.68 -16.64
C PHE A 427 12.92 6.24 -16.70
N LEU A 428 12.04 5.25 -16.73
CA LEU A 428 12.42 3.84 -16.72
C LEU A 428 12.12 3.18 -18.07
N SER A 429 12.88 2.15 -18.41
CA SER A 429 12.75 1.39 -19.67
C SER A 429 11.82 0.17 -19.57
N ASN A 430 11.09 0.03 -18.47
CA ASN A 430 10.27 -1.14 -18.16
C ASN A 430 8.79 -1.02 -18.56
N TYR A 431 8.37 0.12 -19.13
CA TYR A 431 7.04 0.33 -19.71
C TYR A 431 7.12 1.17 -20.97
N ASN A 432 6.23 0.87 -21.93
CA ASN A 432 5.90 1.76 -23.04
C ASN A 432 4.53 2.37 -22.74
N LEU A 433 4.49 3.67 -22.41
CA LEU A 433 3.27 4.37 -21.99
C LEU A 433 2.37 4.70 -23.18
N GLU A 434 2.91 4.78 -24.40
CA GLU A 434 2.10 4.92 -25.62
C GLU A 434 1.28 3.67 -25.91
N GLN A 435 1.63 2.52 -25.33
CA GLN A 435 0.89 1.27 -25.46
C GLN A 435 -0.16 1.06 -24.36
N ALA A 436 -0.09 1.82 -23.26
CA ALA A 436 -1.09 1.73 -22.20
C ALA A 436 -2.40 2.36 -22.68
N ALA A 437 -3.54 1.73 -22.37
CA ALA A 437 -4.85 2.26 -22.72
C ALA A 437 -5.18 3.52 -21.93
N ALA A 438 -4.82 3.57 -20.65
CA ALA A 438 -4.91 4.77 -19.83
C ALA A 438 -3.78 4.81 -18.77
N VAL A 439 -3.43 6.02 -18.34
CA VAL A 439 -2.56 6.25 -17.18
C VAL A 439 -3.35 7.04 -16.13
N ILE A 440 -3.68 6.38 -15.02
CA ILE A 440 -4.41 6.96 -13.90
C ILE A 440 -3.40 7.55 -12.90
N VAL A 441 -3.67 8.76 -12.41
CA VAL A 441 -2.76 9.55 -11.59
C VAL A 441 -3.50 10.05 -10.35
N PRO A 442 -3.31 9.43 -9.17
CA PRO A 442 -3.77 10.02 -7.92
C PRO A 442 -2.95 11.28 -7.62
N ALA A 443 -3.67 12.38 -7.42
CA ALA A 443 -3.11 13.65 -6.97
C ALA A 443 -3.77 14.09 -5.65
N MET A 444 -2.96 14.63 -4.75
CA MET A 444 -3.39 15.04 -3.41
C MET A 444 -2.83 16.40 -3.04
N ARG A 445 -3.55 17.17 -2.22
CA ARG A 445 -3.05 18.44 -1.68
C ARG A 445 -2.13 18.18 -0.49
N THR A 446 -0.94 17.64 -0.77
CA THR A 446 0.01 17.16 0.25
C THR A 446 0.33 18.22 1.30
N THR A 447 0.61 19.45 0.89
CA THR A 447 0.89 20.56 1.83
C THR A 447 -0.30 20.84 2.74
N ALA A 448 -1.53 20.85 2.20
CA ALA A 448 -2.74 21.04 2.99
C ALA A 448 -2.97 19.91 4.02
N VAL A 449 -2.58 18.67 3.71
CA VAL A 449 -2.61 17.57 4.69
C VAL A 449 -1.55 17.78 5.77
N LEU A 450 -0.32 18.12 5.40
CA LEU A 450 0.75 18.39 6.37
C LEU A 450 0.42 19.58 7.28
N ASP A 451 -0.21 20.62 6.75
CA ASP A 451 -0.64 21.79 7.53
C ASP A 451 -1.76 21.43 8.51
N ALA A 452 -2.62 20.47 8.15
CA ALA A 452 -3.75 20.03 8.97
C ALA A 452 -3.36 19.06 10.10
N VAL A 453 -2.44 18.12 9.84
CA VAL A 453 -2.14 17.01 10.77
C VAL A 453 -0.64 16.83 11.09
N GLY A 454 0.18 17.82 10.73
CA GLY A 454 1.61 17.83 10.97
C GLY A 454 2.41 16.88 10.06
N ASP A 455 3.70 16.72 10.37
CA ASP A 455 4.66 15.97 9.55
C ASP A 455 4.23 14.50 9.34
N ARG A 456 3.58 13.89 10.34
CA ARG A 456 3.04 12.53 10.24
C ARG A 456 1.98 12.37 9.15
N GLY A 457 1.33 13.45 8.73
CA GLY A 457 0.46 13.51 7.55
C GLY A 457 1.13 13.01 6.27
N TYR A 458 2.47 13.05 6.19
CA TYR A 458 3.19 12.48 5.05
C TYR A 458 3.01 10.96 4.93
N ARG A 459 2.97 10.24 6.07
CA ARG A 459 2.69 8.80 6.10
C ARG A 459 1.26 8.53 5.61
N LEU A 460 0.29 9.34 6.05
CA LEU A 460 -1.11 9.27 5.62
C LEU A 460 -1.24 9.48 4.10
N VAL A 461 -0.70 10.57 3.55
CA VAL A 461 -0.74 10.86 2.10
C VAL A 461 -0.25 9.68 1.28
N ASN A 462 0.92 9.16 1.61
CA ASN A 462 1.50 8.05 0.85
C ASN A 462 0.76 6.74 1.08
N ALA A 463 0.28 6.47 2.30
CA ALA A 463 -0.53 5.30 2.56
C ALA A 463 -1.85 5.35 1.77
N THR A 464 -2.51 6.51 1.65
CA THR A 464 -3.71 6.69 0.81
C THR A 464 -3.41 6.40 -0.67
N VAL A 465 -2.28 6.90 -1.21
CA VAL A 465 -1.86 6.60 -2.59
C VAL A 465 -1.55 5.10 -2.76
N GLY A 466 -0.90 4.47 -1.79
CA GLY A 466 -0.66 3.03 -1.76
C GLY A 466 -1.94 2.20 -1.76
N ALA A 467 -2.96 2.65 -1.01
CA ALA A 467 -4.28 2.05 -1.00
C ALA A 467 -4.95 2.13 -2.37
N ILE A 468 -4.94 3.30 -3.01
CA ILE A 468 -5.45 3.48 -4.37
C ILE A 468 -4.73 2.52 -5.34
N ALA A 469 -3.40 2.43 -5.26
CA ALA A 469 -2.60 1.55 -6.12
C ALA A 469 -2.92 0.06 -5.95
N GLN A 470 -3.16 -0.38 -4.71
CA GLN A 470 -3.55 -1.77 -4.45
C GLN A 470 -4.96 -2.07 -4.99
N THR A 471 -5.91 -1.15 -4.81
CA THR A 471 -7.26 -1.29 -5.37
C THR A 471 -7.21 -1.31 -6.89
N PHE A 472 -6.43 -0.42 -7.50
CA PHE A 472 -6.16 -0.39 -8.95
C PHE A 472 -5.71 -1.76 -9.47
N TYR A 473 -4.68 -2.32 -8.85
CA TYR A 473 -4.16 -3.62 -9.25
C TYR A 473 -5.20 -4.75 -9.08
N THR A 474 -5.97 -4.72 -7.98
CA THR A 474 -6.97 -5.77 -7.69
C THR A 474 -8.15 -5.69 -8.66
N ALA A 475 -8.64 -4.49 -8.96
CA ALA A 475 -9.68 -4.25 -9.95
C ALA A 475 -9.23 -4.64 -11.36
N ALA A 476 -8.01 -4.25 -11.77
CA ALA A 476 -7.45 -4.64 -13.06
C ALA A 476 -7.35 -6.16 -13.20
N ALA A 477 -6.87 -6.86 -12.15
CA ALA A 477 -6.80 -8.32 -12.16
C ALA A 477 -8.19 -8.98 -12.28
N ALA A 478 -9.20 -8.44 -11.60
CA ALA A 478 -10.58 -8.91 -11.70
C ALA A 478 -11.16 -8.72 -13.10
N LEU A 479 -10.86 -7.59 -13.74
CA LEU A 479 -11.28 -7.24 -15.11
C LEU A 479 -10.47 -7.96 -16.20
N GLY A 480 -9.46 -8.75 -15.84
CA GLY A 480 -8.57 -9.41 -16.79
C GLY A 480 -7.58 -8.49 -17.50
N LEU A 481 -7.33 -7.29 -16.95
CA LEU A 481 -6.47 -6.27 -17.52
C LEU A 481 -5.03 -6.36 -16.99
N GLY A 482 -4.10 -5.89 -17.79
CA GLY A 482 -2.75 -5.55 -17.36
C GLY A 482 -2.73 -4.29 -16.51
N ALA A 483 -1.79 -4.24 -15.58
CA ALA A 483 -1.61 -3.13 -14.66
C ALA A 483 -0.12 -2.84 -14.44
N GLY A 484 0.26 -1.57 -14.36
CA GLY A 484 1.59 -1.12 -14.01
C GLY A 484 1.52 0.06 -13.08
N VAL A 485 2.43 0.13 -12.11
CA VAL A 485 2.50 1.25 -11.17
C VAL A 485 3.94 1.67 -11.07
N ALA A 486 4.19 2.97 -11.21
CA ALA A 486 5.53 3.50 -11.22
C ALA A 486 5.63 4.86 -10.53
N LEU A 487 6.79 5.08 -9.91
CA LEU A 487 7.17 6.32 -9.24
C LEU A 487 8.20 7.12 -10.05
N GLY A 488 8.79 6.53 -11.10
CA GLY A 488 9.86 7.13 -11.90
C GLY A 488 9.34 7.98 -13.05
N PHE A 489 8.66 9.08 -12.75
CA PHE A 489 8.14 10.04 -13.72
C PHE A 489 8.42 11.49 -13.28
N ASP A 490 8.33 12.45 -14.21
CA ASP A 490 8.50 13.88 -13.89
C ASP A 490 7.22 14.45 -13.26
N ASN A 491 7.17 14.50 -11.92
CA ASN A 491 6.00 15.01 -11.21
C ASN A 491 5.69 16.47 -11.57
N ILE A 492 6.70 17.30 -11.82
CA ILE A 492 6.50 18.73 -12.13
C ILE A 492 5.90 18.89 -13.51
N SER A 493 6.33 18.11 -14.50
CA SER A 493 5.70 18.14 -15.83
C SER A 493 4.23 17.76 -15.79
N TYR A 494 3.82 16.87 -14.88
CA TYR A 494 2.41 16.51 -14.70
C TYR A 494 1.60 17.62 -14.00
N ILE A 495 2.22 18.37 -13.08
CA ILE A 495 1.59 19.57 -12.50
C ILE A 495 1.34 20.60 -13.60
N GLU A 496 2.36 20.87 -14.43
CA GLU A 496 2.31 21.82 -15.54
C GLU A 496 1.26 21.41 -16.59
N GLU A 497 1.25 20.14 -17.02
CA GLU A 497 0.31 19.63 -18.02
C GLU A 497 -1.15 19.67 -17.54
N LEU A 498 -1.39 19.34 -16.27
CA LEU A 498 -2.74 19.30 -15.69
C LEU A 498 -3.19 20.66 -15.10
N GLY A 499 -2.32 21.67 -15.08
CA GLY A 499 -2.61 23.01 -14.54
C GLY A 499 -2.86 23.02 -13.02
N LEU A 500 -2.09 22.26 -12.25
CA LEU A 500 -2.32 22.02 -10.82
C LEU A 500 -1.62 23.01 -9.87
N GLU A 501 -0.89 23.99 -10.40
CA GLU A 501 -0.09 24.92 -9.61
C GLU A 501 -0.93 25.68 -8.57
N ASN A 502 -2.15 26.05 -8.95
CA ASN A 502 -3.06 26.82 -8.10
C ASN A 502 -3.92 25.93 -7.17
N SER A 503 -4.14 24.66 -7.50
CA SER A 503 -4.91 23.75 -6.63
C SER A 503 -4.05 23.21 -5.48
N GLY A 504 -2.74 23.17 -5.67
CA GLY A 504 -1.79 22.54 -4.76
C GLY A 504 -1.86 21.01 -4.80
N GLU A 505 -2.54 20.43 -5.79
CA GLU A 505 -2.59 18.98 -5.99
C GLU A 505 -1.27 18.49 -6.59
N ALA A 506 -0.63 17.56 -5.89
CA ALA A 506 0.62 16.94 -6.29
C ALA A 506 0.34 15.54 -6.86
N PRO A 507 0.69 15.25 -8.12
CA PRO A 507 0.74 13.90 -8.68
C PRO A 507 1.80 13.08 -7.94
N LEU A 508 1.42 11.96 -7.32
CA LEU A 508 2.35 11.18 -6.48
C LEU A 508 2.73 9.83 -7.10
N LEU A 509 1.94 9.32 -8.04
CA LEU A 509 2.11 7.99 -8.62
C LEU A 509 1.46 7.96 -10.02
N ILE A 510 2.00 7.15 -10.93
CA ILE A 510 1.33 6.83 -12.20
C ILE A 510 0.93 5.36 -12.24
N MET A 511 -0.29 5.08 -12.71
CA MET A 511 -0.89 3.75 -12.74
C MET A 511 -1.38 3.44 -14.17
N LEU A 512 -0.64 2.59 -14.87
CA LEU A 512 -0.86 2.22 -16.27
C LEU A 512 -1.85 1.06 -16.35
N LEU A 513 -2.91 1.21 -17.14
CA LEU A 513 -3.95 0.21 -17.40
C LEU A 513 -3.98 -0.13 -18.89
N GLY A 514 -4.19 -1.39 -19.24
CA GLY A 514 -4.32 -1.81 -20.64
C GLY A 514 -4.45 -3.31 -20.80
N ASN A 515 -4.80 -3.77 -22.00
CA ASN A 515 -4.70 -5.18 -22.34
C ASN A 515 -3.21 -5.58 -22.47
N GLU A 516 -2.89 -6.82 -22.08
CA GLU A 516 -1.57 -7.40 -22.35
C GLU A 516 -1.59 -8.19 -23.66
N ARG A 517 -0.44 -8.27 -24.33
CA ARG A 517 -0.27 -9.16 -25.48
C ARG A 517 -0.62 -10.61 -25.10
N PRO A 518 -1.38 -11.33 -25.94
CA PRO A 518 -1.67 -12.74 -25.69
C PRO A 518 -0.37 -13.57 -25.70
N GLN A 519 -0.30 -14.58 -24.83
CA GLN A 519 0.85 -15.50 -24.70
C GLN A 519 2.19 -14.82 -24.39
N PRO A 520 2.34 -14.17 -23.23
CA PRO A 520 3.66 -13.70 -22.81
C PRO A 520 4.63 -14.87 -22.72
N ALA A 521 5.88 -14.67 -23.16
CA ALA A 521 6.92 -15.68 -22.99
C ALA A 521 7.02 -16.06 -21.50
N ASP A 522 6.95 -17.36 -21.22
CA ASP A 522 7.02 -17.90 -19.87
C ASP A 522 8.14 -18.94 -19.77
N PHE A 523 8.71 -19.08 -18.58
CA PHE A 523 9.74 -20.06 -18.32
C PHE A 523 9.11 -21.45 -18.15
N ARG A 524 9.44 -22.35 -19.08
CA ARG A 524 9.06 -23.76 -19.01
C ARG A 524 10.02 -24.53 -18.08
N SER A 525 9.65 -24.67 -16.81
CA SER A 525 10.47 -25.35 -15.81
C SER A 525 10.60 -26.85 -16.02
N ASP A 526 9.83 -27.44 -16.93
CA ASP A 526 9.89 -28.85 -17.31
C ASP A 526 11.06 -29.17 -18.27
N ILE A 527 11.77 -28.17 -18.77
CA ILE A 527 12.91 -28.33 -19.70
C ILE A 527 14.27 -28.13 -19.00
N ALA A 528 14.28 -27.70 -17.73
CA ALA A 528 15.50 -27.26 -17.01
C ALA A 528 16.11 -28.32 -16.10
#